data_AF-A0A7X6WTF0-F1
#
_entry.id   AF-A0A7X6WTF0-F1
#
_cell.length_a   1.000
_cell.length_b   1.000
_cell.length_c   1.000
_cell.angle_alpha   90.00
_cell.angle_beta   90.00
_cell.angle_gamma   90.00
#
_symmetry.space_group_name_H-M   'P 1'
#
loop_
_entity.id
_entity.type
_entity.pdbx_description
1 polymer ?
#
loop_
_entity_poly.entity_id
_entity_poly.type
_entity_poly.pdbx_seq_one_letter_code
_entity_poly.pdbx_strand_id
1 'polypeptide(L)'
;MDRKTKIFWLIVIALIFLSIGATFYRYVIKKDYIIEAKVDCDPYREPCFVWNCDPLSEEEGEQCTGDEEDDVWYYKIINKNAGRISVCAEGDEECEPFFCGENEPDCEFVFCNEENREEFGAQLCNDPMIYRAANPEEAEDDCEGEECEESEDNAEEPMEQSTQDMILSEAEGLREDDDSKQGALPIAQEEPAKEETVEEIAEE
;
A
#
# COMPACT_ATOMS: atom_id res chain seq x y z
N MET A 1 6.05 51.24 31.97
CA MET A 1 7.25 50.57 31.42
C MET A 1 8.34 51.58 31.19
N ASP A 2 9.50 51.38 31.81
CA ASP A 2 10.70 52.15 31.53
C ASP A 2 11.08 52.05 30.04
N ARG A 3 11.68 53.11 29.50
CA ARG A 3 12.14 53.12 28.09
C ARG A 3 13.07 51.94 27.78
N LYS A 4 13.88 51.54 28.77
CA LYS A 4 14.80 50.39 28.67
C LYS A 4 14.04 49.07 28.49
N THR A 5 13.01 48.85 29.30
CA THR A 5 12.14 47.68 29.22
C THR A 5 11.38 47.64 27.90
N LYS A 6 10.93 48.79 27.39
CA LYS A 6 10.25 48.87 26.09
C LYS A 6 11.18 48.50 24.91
N ILE A 7 12.43 48.96 24.95
CA ILE A 7 13.43 48.62 23.91
C ILE A 7 13.77 47.13 23.96
N PHE A 8 13.95 46.57 25.16
CA PHE A 8 14.19 45.14 25.33
C PHE A 8 13.07 44.30 24.72
N TRP A 9 11.80 44.60 25.05
CA TRP A 9 10.65 43.89 24.49
C TRP A 9 10.53 44.03 22.97
N LEU A 10 10.85 45.20 22.41
CA LEU A 10 10.85 45.39 20.96
C LEU A 10 11.86 44.46 20.28
N ILE A 11 13.08 44.34 20.83
CA ILE A 11 14.11 43.46 20.29
C ILE A 11 13.67 42.00 20.40
N VAL A 12 13.12 41.58 21.54
CA VAL A 12 12.63 40.21 21.75
C VAL A 12 11.54 39.87 20.74
N ILE A 13 10.55 40.75 20.57
CA ILE A 13 9.47 40.56 19.60
C ILE A 13 10.02 40.50 18.16
N ALA A 14 10.96 41.38 17.80
CA ALA A 14 11.59 41.36 16.49
C ALA A 14 12.35 40.05 16.22
N LEU A 15 13.06 39.51 17.21
CA LEU A 15 13.74 38.22 17.10
C LEU A 15 12.76 37.06 16.93
N ILE A 16 11.63 37.08 17.64
CA ILE A 16 10.57 36.06 17.49
C ILE A 16 10.02 36.09 16.07
N PHE A 17 9.64 37.28 15.56
CA PHE A 17 9.13 37.39 14.19
C PHE A 17 10.16 37.02 13.13
N LEU A 18 11.43 37.35 13.35
CA LEU A 18 12.51 36.96 12.44
C LEU A 18 12.69 35.44 12.41
N SER A 19 12.64 34.79 13.58
CA SER A 19 12.70 33.33 13.70
C SER A 19 11.54 32.65 12.97
N ILE A 20 10.31 33.08 13.26
CA ILE A 20 9.10 32.55 12.60
C ILE A 20 9.14 32.80 11.09
N GLY A 21 9.55 34.01 10.68
CA GLY A 21 9.67 34.37 9.27
C GLY A 21 10.70 33.52 8.52
N ALA A 22 11.84 33.22 9.15
CA ALA A 22 12.85 32.33 8.58
C ALA A 22 12.33 30.90 8.41
N THR A 23 11.62 30.37 9.41
CA THR A 23 11.00 29.04 9.35
C THR A 23 9.89 28.98 8.30
N PHE A 24 9.00 29.97 8.28
CA PHE A 24 7.93 30.08 7.28
C PHE A 24 8.49 30.13 5.86
N TYR A 25 9.56 30.89 5.64
CA TYR A 25 10.22 30.95 4.35
C TYR A 25 10.80 29.61 3.91
N ARG A 26 11.38 28.81 4.83
CA ARG A 26 11.90 27.47 4.50
C ARG A 26 10.80 26.47 4.15
N TYR A 27 9.78 26.34 5.00
CA TYR A 27 8.76 25.32 4.82
C TYR A 27 7.70 25.69 3.80
N VAL A 28 7.24 26.94 3.76
CA VAL A 28 6.11 27.32 2.90
C VAL A 28 6.58 27.79 1.52
N ILE A 29 7.65 28.59 1.48
CA ILE A 29 8.10 29.20 0.21
C ILE A 29 9.11 28.28 -0.50
N LYS A 30 10.13 27.80 0.21
CA LYS A 30 11.12 26.88 -0.36
C LYS A 30 10.65 25.43 -0.42
N LYS A 31 9.59 25.08 0.34
CA LYS A 31 9.08 23.71 0.45
C LYS A 31 10.19 22.69 0.76
N ASP A 32 11.06 23.06 1.70
CA ASP A 32 12.25 22.27 2.07
C ASP A 32 11.88 21.17 3.07
N TYR A 33 11.03 20.24 2.63
CA TYR A 33 10.60 19.06 3.38
C TYR A 33 10.35 17.89 2.42
N ILE A 34 10.47 16.67 2.93
CA ILE A 34 10.18 15.44 2.17
C ILE A 34 8.69 15.13 2.31
N ILE A 35 8.06 14.82 1.18
CA ILE A 35 6.72 14.25 1.12
C ILE A 35 6.88 12.77 0.86
N GLU A 36 6.16 11.99 1.65
CA GLU A 36 5.94 10.57 1.45
C GLU A 36 4.56 10.40 0.78
N ALA A 37 4.52 9.69 -0.34
CA ALA A 37 3.28 9.42 -1.05
C ALA A 37 3.25 7.98 -1.59
N LYS A 38 2.05 7.41 -1.70
CA LYS A 38 1.83 6.15 -2.42
C LYS A 38 1.70 6.46 -3.90
N VAL A 39 2.42 5.71 -4.73
CA VAL A 39 2.35 5.80 -6.19
C VAL A 39 2.24 4.42 -6.79
N ASP A 40 1.74 4.35 -8.02
CA ASP A 40 1.59 3.09 -8.73
C ASP A 40 2.92 2.35 -8.86
N CYS A 41 2.86 1.05 -8.66
CA CYS A 41 4.00 0.16 -8.76
C CYS A 41 3.67 -0.96 -9.73
N ASP A 42 4.64 -1.27 -10.60
CA ASP A 42 4.46 -2.31 -11.60
C ASP A 42 4.79 -3.69 -11.02
N PRO A 43 3.79 -4.56 -10.80
CA PRO A 43 4.02 -5.85 -10.17
C PRO A 43 4.80 -6.84 -11.06
N TYR A 44 4.95 -6.57 -12.37
CA TYR A 44 5.75 -7.39 -13.28
C TYR A 44 7.25 -7.16 -13.11
N ARG A 45 7.64 -5.95 -12.66
CA ARG A 45 9.04 -5.50 -12.65
C ARG A 45 9.58 -5.25 -11.25
N GLU A 46 8.75 -4.80 -10.31
CA GLU A 46 9.18 -4.25 -9.03
C GLU A 46 8.46 -4.91 -7.84
N PRO A 47 9.13 -5.06 -6.68
CA PRO A 47 8.49 -5.50 -5.45
C PRO A 47 7.66 -4.35 -4.83
N CYS A 48 6.37 -4.41 -5.07
CA CYS A 48 5.30 -3.54 -4.63
C CYS A 48 4.69 -3.98 -3.29
N PHE A 49 4.17 -2.98 -2.57
CA PHE A 49 3.27 -3.18 -1.46
C PHE A 49 1.90 -3.57 -2.00
N VAL A 50 1.28 -4.58 -1.39
CA VAL A 50 -0.05 -5.06 -1.76
C VAL A 50 -1.03 -4.66 -0.67
N TRP A 51 -2.07 -3.94 -1.09
CA TRP A 51 -3.24 -3.67 -0.26
C TRP A 51 -4.47 -4.26 -0.93
N ASN A 52 -5.28 -4.96 -0.14
CA ASN A 52 -6.56 -5.50 -0.59
C ASN A 52 -7.68 -4.76 0.13
N CYS A 53 -8.80 -4.57 -0.55
CA CYS A 53 -10.01 -4.00 0.03
C CYS A 53 -10.49 -4.82 1.24
N ASP A 54 -11.27 -4.17 2.12
CA ASP A 54 -11.94 -4.85 3.21
C ASP A 54 -13.38 -5.21 2.77
N PRO A 55 -13.74 -6.51 2.68
CA PRO A 55 -15.08 -6.93 2.27
C PRO A 55 -16.17 -6.55 3.28
N LEU A 56 -15.80 -6.13 4.49
CA LEU A 56 -16.73 -5.66 5.53
C LEU A 56 -16.84 -4.14 5.60
N SER A 57 -16.01 -3.39 4.86
CA SER A 57 -16.09 -1.92 4.85
C SER A 57 -17.28 -1.45 4.01
N GLU A 58 -17.97 -0.43 4.52
CA GLU A 58 -19.04 0.29 3.81
C GLU A 58 -18.54 1.64 3.26
N GLU A 59 -17.26 1.97 3.45
CA GLU A 59 -16.65 3.22 3.00
C GLU A 59 -16.25 3.11 1.51
N GLU A 60 -16.59 4.14 0.72
CA GLU A 60 -16.21 4.20 -0.70
C GLU A 60 -14.68 4.24 -0.84
N GLY A 61 -14.12 3.31 -1.61
CA GLY A 61 -12.67 3.14 -1.79
C GLY A 61 -12.02 2.10 -0.86
N GLU A 62 -12.76 1.58 0.11
CA GLU A 62 -12.33 0.45 0.95
C GLU A 62 -13.19 -0.80 0.78
N GLN A 63 -14.43 -0.63 0.32
CA GLN A 63 -15.33 -1.72 -0.01
C GLN A 63 -14.86 -2.49 -1.24
N CYS A 64 -14.80 -3.81 -1.11
CA CYS A 64 -14.56 -4.70 -2.24
C CYS A 64 -15.72 -4.69 -3.24
N THR A 65 -15.37 -4.62 -4.53
CA THR A 65 -16.27 -4.69 -5.68
C THR A 65 -16.61 -6.13 -6.06
N GLY A 66 -15.75 -7.08 -5.66
CA GLY A 66 -15.85 -8.50 -6.03
C GLY A 66 -15.06 -8.87 -7.29
N ASP A 67 -14.34 -7.91 -7.89
CA ASP A 67 -13.38 -8.13 -8.96
C ASP A 67 -11.95 -8.02 -8.39
N GLU A 68 -11.13 -9.05 -8.60
CA GLU A 68 -9.78 -9.12 -8.02
C GLU A 68 -8.86 -8.01 -8.55
N GLU A 69 -9.05 -7.55 -9.79
CA GLU A 69 -8.24 -6.47 -10.36
C GLU A 69 -8.54 -5.10 -9.75
N ASP A 70 -9.79 -4.86 -9.37
CA ASP A 70 -10.24 -3.63 -8.72
C ASP A 70 -10.11 -3.68 -7.18
N ASP A 71 -9.98 -4.89 -6.63
CA ASP A 71 -9.93 -5.15 -5.18
C ASP A 71 -8.50 -5.24 -4.64
N VAL A 72 -7.50 -5.27 -5.53
CA VAL A 72 -6.07 -5.40 -5.20
C VAL A 72 -5.26 -4.24 -5.79
N TRP A 73 -4.54 -3.51 -4.93
CA TRP A 73 -3.70 -2.39 -5.33
C TRP A 73 -2.22 -2.66 -5.08
N TYR A 74 -1.41 -2.47 -6.13
CA TYR A 74 0.05 -2.55 -6.08
C TYR A 74 0.65 -1.15 -6.06
N TYR A 75 1.25 -0.77 -4.94
CA TYR A 75 1.84 0.56 -4.79
C TYR A 75 3.29 0.49 -4.29
N LYS A 76 4.01 1.58 -4.49
CA LYS A 76 5.31 1.85 -3.88
C LYS A 76 5.25 3.20 -3.18
N ILE A 77 6.21 3.42 -2.30
CA ILE A 77 6.32 4.68 -1.58
C ILE A 77 7.37 5.55 -2.27
N ILE A 78 7.05 6.80 -2.52
CA ILE A 78 8.01 7.80 -2.98
C ILE A 78 8.27 8.81 -1.87
N ASN A 79 9.55 9.00 -1.55
CA ASN A 79 10.02 10.09 -0.71
C ASN A 79 10.65 11.14 -1.60
N LYS A 80 9.98 12.28 -1.79
CA LYS A 80 10.45 13.35 -2.67
C LYS A 80 10.41 14.71 -1.99
N ASN A 81 11.41 15.55 -2.25
CA ASN A 81 11.40 16.94 -1.79
C ASN A 81 10.24 17.74 -2.41
N ALA A 82 9.41 18.33 -1.55
CA ALA A 82 8.22 19.08 -1.94
C ALA A 82 8.51 20.30 -2.83
N GLY A 83 9.70 20.88 -2.73
CA GLY A 83 10.15 22.00 -3.56
C GLY A 83 10.49 21.62 -5.00
N ARG A 84 10.59 20.32 -5.30
CA ARG A 84 10.92 19.79 -6.63
C ARG A 84 9.77 19.07 -7.32
N ILE A 85 8.63 18.96 -6.66
CA ILE A 85 7.41 18.45 -7.28
C ILE A 85 6.95 19.49 -8.31
N SER A 86 6.85 19.07 -9.58
CA SER A 86 6.31 19.91 -10.65
C SER A 86 4.84 20.20 -10.37
N VAL A 87 4.43 21.45 -10.59
CA VAL A 87 3.02 21.81 -10.55
C VAL A 87 2.43 21.48 -11.91
N CYS A 88 1.63 20.43 -11.97
CA CYS A 88 0.89 20.07 -13.17
C CYS A 88 -0.17 21.14 -13.46
N ALA A 89 -0.28 21.54 -14.73
CA ALA A 89 -1.35 22.43 -15.16
C ALA A 89 -2.67 21.66 -15.25
N GLU A 90 -3.80 22.35 -15.06
CA GLU A 90 -5.12 21.75 -15.28
C GLU A 90 -5.24 21.30 -16.75
N GLY A 91 -5.44 19.99 -16.96
CA GLY A 91 -5.57 19.37 -18.29
C GLY A 91 -4.27 18.82 -18.89
N ASP A 92 -3.17 18.81 -18.15
CA ASP A 92 -1.93 18.11 -18.54
C ASP A 92 -1.92 16.70 -17.96
N GLU A 93 -2.40 15.73 -18.75
CA GLU A 93 -2.46 14.31 -18.38
C GLU A 93 -1.07 13.63 -18.41
N GLU A 94 -0.08 14.25 -19.06
CA GLU A 94 1.30 13.72 -19.15
C GLU A 94 2.18 14.16 -17.98
N CYS A 95 1.64 14.94 -17.04
CA CYS A 95 2.40 15.40 -15.91
C CYS A 95 2.50 14.33 -14.82
N GLU A 96 3.71 13.82 -14.61
CA GLU A 96 4.03 12.87 -13.53
C GLU A 96 4.75 13.58 -12.37
N PRO A 97 4.03 14.19 -11.40
CA PRO A 97 4.64 14.97 -10.32
C PRO A 97 5.51 14.10 -9.39
N PHE A 98 5.19 12.80 -9.32
CA PHE A 98 5.81 11.81 -8.45
C PHE A 98 6.75 10.85 -9.20
N PHE A 99 7.41 11.33 -10.25
CA PHE A 99 8.52 10.62 -10.89
C PHE A 99 9.87 11.12 -10.35
N CYS A 100 10.79 10.22 -10.01
CA CYS A 100 12.18 10.59 -9.67
C CYS A 100 13.04 10.58 -10.92
N GLY A 101 13.63 11.73 -11.27
CA GLY A 101 14.58 11.81 -12.38
C GLY A 101 15.90 11.09 -12.09
N GLU A 102 16.69 10.84 -13.13
CA GLU A 102 18.03 10.26 -12.98
C GLU A 102 18.90 11.11 -12.04
N ASN A 103 19.33 10.53 -10.91
CA ASN A 103 20.15 11.18 -9.90
C ASN A 103 19.52 12.44 -9.28
N GLU A 104 18.19 12.49 -9.17
CA GLU A 104 17.53 13.58 -8.45
C GLU A 104 17.85 13.48 -6.94
N PRO A 105 18.48 14.51 -6.32
CA PRO A 105 18.71 14.47 -4.87
C PRO A 105 17.39 14.42 -4.10
N ASP A 106 17.36 13.79 -2.93
CA ASP A 106 16.16 13.81 -2.07
C ASP A 106 14.90 13.25 -2.78
N CYS A 107 15.10 12.30 -3.69
CA CYS A 107 14.05 11.52 -4.36
C CYS A 107 14.44 10.04 -4.30
N GLU A 108 13.64 9.24 -3.60
CA GLU A 108 13.85 7.80 -3.49
C GLU A 108 12.52 7.06 -3.57
N PHE A 109 12.58 5.88 -4.19
CA PHE A 109 11.49 4.91 -4.14
C PHE A 109 11.81 3.89 -3.07
N VAL A 110 10.85 3.67 -2.18
CA VAL A 110 10.86 2.61 -1.18
C VAL A 110 9.96 1.51 -1.68
N PHE A 111 10.56 0.35 -1.87
CA PHE A 111 9.90 -0.88 -2.32
C PHE A 111 9.53 -1.76 -1.14
N CYS A 112 8.58 -2.68 -1.36
CA CYS A 112 8.11 -3.55 -0.29
C CYS A 112 9.17 -4.56 0.13
N ASN A 113 9.36 -4.69 1.43
CA ASN A 113 10.14 -5.74 2.06
C ASN A 113 9.48 -6.13 3.40
N GLU A 114 9.95 -7.21 4.02
CA GLU A 114 9.33 -7.71 5.25
C GLU A 114 9.48 -6.74 6.44
N GLU A 115 10.49 -5.86 6.41
CA GLU A 115 10.76 -4.92 7.50
C GLU A 115 9.85 -3.69 7.46
N ASN A 116 9.45 -3.24 6.26
CA ASN A 116 8.69 -2.01 6.05
C ASN A 116 7.21 -2.23 5.68
N ARG A 117 6.79 -3.48 5.43
CA ARG A 117 5.41 -3.82 5.06
C ARG A 117 4.39 -3.27 6.05
N GLU A 118 4.61 -3.51 7.34
CA GLU A 118 3.70 -3.07 8.41
C GLU A 118 3.71 -1.54 8.59
N GLU A 119 4.87 -0.91 8.43
CA GLU A 119 5.02 0.55 8.51
C GLU A 119 4.16 1.26 7.46
N PHE A 120 4.11 0.74 6.24
CA PHE A 120 3.36 1.33 5.13
C PHE A 120 1.96 0.77 4.94
N GLY A 121 1.45 -0.01 5.91
CA GLY A 121 0.08 -0.51 5.94
C GLY A 121 -0.23 -1.55 4.85
N ALA A 122 0.78 -2.22 4.33
CA ALA A 122 0.61 -3.27 3.35
C ALA A 122 0.28 -4.60 4.03
N GLN A 123 -0.54 -5.40 3.38
CA GLN A 123 -0.88 -6.75 3.88
C GLN A 123 0.21 -7.75 3.47
N LEU A 124 0.71 -7.60 2.24
CA LEU A 124 1.70 -8.49 1.62
C LEU A 124 2.68 -7.67 0.76
N CYS A 125 3.83 -8.26 0.45
CA CYS A 125 4.69 -7.80 -0.65
C CYS A 125 4.51 -8.75 -1.83
N ASN A 126 4.40 -8.23 -3.05
CA ASN A 126 4.42 -9.10 -4.22
C ASN A 126 5.86 -9.57 -4.54
N ASP A 127 5.96 -10.70 -5.23
CA ASP A 127 7.20 -11.14 -5.86
C ASP A 127 7.01 -11.07 -7.38
N PRO A 128 7.78 -10.23 -8.11
CA PRO A 128 7.63 -10.08 -9.56
C PRO A 128 7.84 -11.36 -10.37
N MET A 129 8.61 -12.34 -9.87
CA MET A 129 8.78 -13.62 -10.54
C MET A 129 7.53 -14.49 -10.39
N ILE A 130 6.93 -14.50 -9.20
CA ILE A 130 5.71 -15.26 -8.92
C ILE A 130 4.53 -14.62 -9.66
N TYR A 131 4.41 -13.30 -9.58
CA TYR A 131 3.33 -12.55 -10.22
C TYR A 131 3.30 -12.78 -11.73
N ARG A 132 4.45 -12.71 -12.41
CA ARG A 132 4.56 -13.01 -13.86
C ARG A 132 4.27 -14.45 -14.23
N ALA A 133 4.53 -15.40 -13.32
CA ALA A 133 4.22 -16.80 -13.58
C ALA A 133 2.72 -17.09 -13.42
N ALA A 134 2.04 -16.37 -12.52
CA ALA A 134 0.61 -16.48 -12.29
C ALA A 134 -0.21 -15.68 -13.32
N ASN A 135 0.33 -14.56 -13.78
CA ASN A 135 -0.25 -13.66 -14.78
C ASN A 135 0.68 -13.61 -15.99
N PRO A 136 0.71 -14.66 -16.84
CA PRO A 136 1.44 -14.57 -18.09
C PRO A 136 0.83 -13.46 -18.92
N GLU A 137 1.67 -12.55 -19.44
CA GLU A 137 1.23 -11.54 -20.40
C GLU A 137 0.47 -12.27 -21.51
N GLU A 138 -0.83 -11.99 -21.64
CA GLU A 138 -1.58 -12.43 -22.79
C GLU A 138 -0.83 -11.86 -23.99
N ALA A 139 -0.28 -12.74 -24.84
CA ALA A 139 0.26 -12.28 -26.10
C ALA A 139 -0.89 -11.55 -26.77
N GLU A 140 -0.78 -10.23 -26.92
CA GLU A 140 -1.67 -9.49 -27.80
C GLU A 140 -1.59 -10.24 -29.12
N ASP A 141 -2.66 -10.96 -29.44
CA ASP A 141 -2.79 -11.67 -30.69
C ASP A 141 -2.67 -10.58 -31.74
N ASP A 142 -1.48 -10.47 -32.33
CA ASP A 142 -1.14 -9.59 -33.44
C ASP A 142 -1.87 -10.14 -34.68
N CYS A 143 -3.20 -10.21 -34.58
CA CYS A 143 -4.13 -10.45 -35.66
C CYS A 143 -4.42 -9.11 -36.38
N GLU A 144 -3.41 -8.27 -36.57
CA GLU A 144 -3.44 -7.22 -37.58
C GLU A 144 -3.05 -7.83 -38.94
N GLY A 145 -3.96 -8.61 -39.51
CA GLY A 145 -3.84 -9.14 -40.87
C GLY A 145 -5.08 -9.92 -41.28
N GLU A 146 -5.65 -9.58 -42.44
CA GLU A 146 -6.70 -10.34 -43.12
C GLU A 146 -6.18 -11.75 -43.51
N GLU A 147 -6.02 -12.67 -42.57
CA GLU A 147 -5.77 -14.10 -42.86
C GLU A 147 -5.95 -14.96 -41.59
N CYS A 148 -7.03 -14.74 -40.84
CA CYS A 148 -7.59 -15.81 -40.01
C CYS A 148 -8.33 -16.78 -40.94
N GLU A 149 -7.59 -17.70 -41.58
CA GLU A 149 -8.22 -18.83 -42.26
C GLU A 149 -9.04 -19.63 -41.23
N GLU A 150 -10.37 -19.61 -41.40
CA GLU A 150 -11.28 -20.59 -40.84
C GLU A 150 -10.71 -21.99 -41.14
N SER A 151 -10.19 -22.66 -40.11
CA SER A 151 -10.05 -24.11 -40.17
C SER A 151 -11.45 -24.68 -39.95
N GLU A 152 -12.13 -24.85 -41.07
CA GLU A 152 -13.38 -25.58 -41.21
C GLU A 152 -13.28 -26.96 -40.52
N ASP A 153 -14.24 -27.20 -39.63
CA ASP A 153 -14.91 -28.47 -39.33
C ASP A 153 -14.20 -29.77 -39.75
N ASN A 154 -13.71 -30.52 -38.77
CA ASN A 154 -13.70 -31.98 -38.89
C ASN A 154 -14.35 -32.61 -37.66
N ALA A 155 -15.68 -32.71 -37.76
CA ALA A 155 -16.51 -33.56 -36.94
C ALA A 155 -16.32 -35.03 -37.37
N GLU A 156 -15.67 -35.83 -36.54
CA GLU A 156 -15.85 -37.28 -36.51
C GLU A 156 -15.86 -37.79 -35.05
N GLU A 157 -17.06 -37.85 -34.47
CA GLU A 157 -17.45 -38.94 -33.55
C GLU A 157 -18.20 -40.01 -34.40
N PRO A 158 -18.39 -41.28 -33.99
CA PRO A 158 -18.22 -41.87 -32.65
C PRO A 158 -17.57 -43.28 -32.62
N MET A 159 -17.22 -43.80 -31.44
CA MET A 159 -17.44 -45.24 -31.17
C MET A 159 -17.56 -45.58 -29.67
N GLU A 160 -18.74 -46.06 -29.31
CA GLU A 160 -19.08 -46.73 -28.06
C GLU A 160 -18.46 -48.13 -27.93
N GLN A 161 -17.98 -48.50 -26.74
CA GLN A 161 -18.19 -49.78 -26.03
C GLN A 161 -17.36 -49.76 -24.73
N SER A 162 -17.97 -49.63 -23.54
CA SER A 162 -18.62 -50.68 -22.73
C SER A 162 -17.65 -51.66 -22.05
N THR A 163 -17.48 -51.49 -20.74
CA THR A 163 -17.49 -52.50 -19.64
C THR A 163 -17.11 -51.74 -18.35
N GLN A 164 -18.03 -51.31 -17.49
CA GLN A 164 -18.83 -52.05 -16.51
C GLN A 164 -18.02 -52.87 -15.48
N ASP A 165 -18.02 -52.31 -14.26
CA ASP A 165 -18.17 -52.95 -12.94
C ASP A 165 -16.99 -53.45 -12.08
N MET A 166 -17.13 -53.07 -10.79
CA MET A 166 -16.61 -53.65 -9.54
C MET A 166 -15.13 -53.36 -9.20
N ILE A 167 -14.74 -52.95 -7.98
CA ILE A 167 -15.15 -53.47 -6.66
C ILE A 167 -15.13 -52.36 -5.59
N LEU A 168 -16.17 -52.41 -4.76
CA LEU A 168 -16.40 -51.75 -3.49
C LEU A 168 -16.03 -52.73 -2.36
N SER A 169 -15.22 -52.34 -1.38
CA SER A 169 -15.11 -52.92 -0.03
C SER A 169 -14.18 -52.01 0.79
N GLU A 170 -14.65 -51.10 1.65
CA GLU A 170 -15.14 -51.33 3.02
C GLU A 170 -14.24 -52.22 3.88
N ALA A 171 -13.68 -51.62 4.94
CA ALA A 171 -13.79 -52.03 6.35
C ALA A 171 -12.47 -51.72 7.10
N GLU A 172 -12.43 -50.70 7.97
CA GLU A 172 -12.82 -50.71 9.39
C GLU A 172 -11.60 -50.79 10.34
N GLY A 173 -11.52 -49.83 11.26
CA GLY A 173 -11.28 -50.11 12.68
C GLY A 173 -9.86 -49.95 13.23
N LEU A 174 -9.69 -48.95 14.12
CA LEU A 174 -9.26 -49.04 15.54
C LEU A 174 -8.87 -47.61 16.01
N ARG A 175 -9.73 -46.92 16.80
CA ARG A 175 -9.77 -46.85 18.28
C ARG A 175 -8.49 -46.26 18.91
N GLU A 176 -8.55 -45.03 19.43
CA GLU A 176 -8.88 -44.61 20.82
C GLU A 176 -7.69 -44.80 21.79
N ASP A 177 -7.20 -43.68 22.35
CA ASP A 177 -6.65 -43.44 23.70
C ASP A 177 -5.95 -42.05 23.67
N ASP A 178 -6.55 -40.97 24.15
CA ASP A 178 -6.52 -40.47 25.54
C ASP A 178 -5.09 -40.15 26.04
N ASP A 179 -4.73 -38.87 26.16
CA ASP A 179 -4.26 -38.31 27.44
C ASP A 179 -4.13 -36.77 27.38
N SER A 180 -5.02 -36.15 28.15
CA SER A 180 -4.83 -34.95 28.95
C SER A 180 -3.43 -34.29 28.95
N LYS A 181 -3.37 -33.00 28.61
CA LYS A 181 -2.68 -32.01 29.43
C LYS A 181 -3.14 -30.59 29.14
N GLN A 182 -3.90 -30.06 30.09
CA GLN A 182 -4.17 -28.65 30.29
C GLN A 182 -2.86 -27.88 30.46
N GLY A 183 -2.56 -27.01 29.51
CA GLY A 183 -1.59 -25.93 29.65
C GLY A 183 -2.33 -24.61 29.71
N ALA A 184 -2.81 -24.24 30.90
CA ALA A 184 -3.27 -22.88 31.16
C ALA A 184 -2.06 -21.93 31.07
N LEU A 185 -2.08 -21.01 30.10
CA LEU A 185 -1.22 -19.83 30.09
C LEU A 185 -2.09 -18.59 30.37
N PRO A 186 -1.58 -17.67 31.21
CA PRO A 186 -2.38 -16.65 31.87
C PRO A 186 -2.77 -15.54 30.91
N ILE A 187 -4.03 -15.12 31.03
CA ILE A 187 -4.57 -13.86 30.53
C ILE A 187 -3.79 -12.74 31.22
N ALA A 188 -2.91 -12.07 30.48
CA ALA A 188 -2.35 -10.80 30.90
C ALA A 188 -3.48 -9.77 30.85
N GLN A 189 -3.89 -9.29 32.01
CA GLN A 189 -4.75 -8.13 32.14
C GLN A 189 -3.89 -6.89 31.82
N GLU A 190 -4.17 -6.23 30.70
CA GLU A 190 -3.64 -4.89 30.47
C GLU A 190 -4.38 -3.90 31.39
N GLU A 191 -3.58 -3.18 32.19
CA GLU A 191 -4.02 -2.09 33.04
C GLU A 191 -4.43 -0.88 32.16
N PRO A 192 -5.59 -0.25 32.38
CA PRO A 192 -5.87 1.02 31.73
C PRO A 192 -4.95 2.11 32.32
N ALA A 193 -4.19 2.75 31.43
CA ALA A 193 -3.39 3.92 31.70
C ALA A 193 -4.24 5.02 32.36
N LYS A 194 -3.69 5.58 33.44
CA LYS A 194 -4.25 6.74 34.14
C LYS A 194 -4.35 7.93 33.20
N GLU A 195 -5.57 8.46 33.05
CA GLU A 195 -5.80 9.85 32.67
C GLU A 195 -5.09 10.76 33.68
N GLU A 196 -4.08 11.50 33.21
CA GLU A 196 -3.54 12.64 33.94
C GLU A 196 -4.37 13.86 33.52
N THR A 197 -5.32 14.21 34.39
CA THR A 197 -6.10 15.44 34.32
C THR A 197 -5.16 16.64 34.41
N VAL A 198 -5.08 17.43 33.33
CA VAL A 198 -4.41 18.74 33.34
C VAL A 198 -5.23 19.69 34.19
N GLU A 199 -4.64 20.09 35.31
CA GLU A 199 -5.16 21.05 36.28
C GLU A 199 -5.31 22.43 35.62
N GLU A 200 -6.52 22.96 35.72
CA GLU A 200 -6.92 24.33 35.40
C GLU A 200 -6.19 25.30 36.33
N ILE A 201 -5.15 25.98 35.84
CA ILE A 201 -4.57 27.14 36.53
C ILE A 201 -5.31 28.39 36.03
N ALA A 202 -6.36 28.76 36.76
CA ALA A 202 -6.89 30.11 36.78
C ALA A 202 -5.99 30.97 37.68
N GLU A 203 -5.31 31.96 37.10
CA GLU A 203 -4.75 33.09 37.85
C GLU A 203 -5.19 34.41 37.20
N GLU A 204 -6.02 35.12 37.99
CA GLU A 204 -6.10 36.57 38.25
C GLU A 204 -5.99 37.62 37.12
#